data_AF-A0A945N1V3-F1
#
_entry.id   AF-A0A945N1V3-F1
#
_cell.length_a   1.000
_cell.length_b   1.000
_cell.length_c   1.000
_cell.angle_alpha   90.00
_cell.angle_beta   90.00
_cell.angle_gamma   90.00
#
_symmetry.space_group_name_H-M   'P 1'
#
loop_
_entity.id
_entity.type
_entity.pdbx_description
1 polymer ?
#
loop_
_entity_poly.entity_id
_entity_poly.type
_entity_poly.pdbx_seq_one_letter_code
_entity_poly.pdbx_strand_id
1 'polypeptide(L)'
;SNTCNRYDYTMGITVNALGERFYDEGESNHSYTYAKTGRAVLAQPGGTAHQIFDQKGINLFRLGRDYTDTFEEAESIAALAEKIGHDPEPLVATIDEFNASCSDVPFDPSKLDGKATSGLKVNKSNWANPIDDGPFRAYPITCGVTFSFGGIRINTRSEVLDITDKPIKGLYASGDVVGLFFHNYPSCTGQTRNAVFSREAGKNAAQLSN
;
A
#
# COMPACT_ATOMS: atom_id res chain seq x y z
N SER A 1 6.20 -10.56 -15.85
CA SER A 1 5.70 -11.21 -14.64
C SER A 1 5.81 -10.21 -13.51
N ASN A 2 4.77 -10.03 -12.71
CA ASN A 2 4.84 -9.15 -11.54
C ASN A 2 5.22 -10.03 -10.34
N THR A 3 6.50 -10.42 -10.25
CA THR A 3 7.05 -11.32 -9.21
C THR A 3 7.37 -10.60 -7.89
N CYS A 4 7.13 -9.29 -7.83
CA CYS A 4 7.41 -8.44 -6.69
C CYS A 4 6.12 -8.20 -5.91
N ASN A 5 5.95 -8.84 -4.75
CA ASN A 5 4.75 -8.64 -3.93
C ASN A 5 5.02 -7.69 -2.74
N ARG A 6 5.13 -6.39 -3.03
CA ARG A 6 5.20 -5.33 -2.00
C ARG A 6 3.93 -5.19 -1.16
N TYR A 7 2.97 -6.13 -1.23
CA TYR A 7 1.72 -6.09 -0.47
C TYR A 7 1.77 -6.84 0.87
N ASP A 8 2.87 -7.55 1.15
CA ASP A 8 3.02 -8.33 2.40
C ASP A 8 3.49 -7.48 3.59
N TYR A 9 3.57 -6.15 3.45
CA TYR A 9 3.93 -5.20 4.52
C TYR A 9 3.07 -5.29 5.78
N THR A 10 1.89 -5.88 5.69
CA THR A 10 1.04 -6.15 6.86
C THR A 10 1.71 -7.11 7.84
N MET A 11 2.62 -7.98 7.37
CA MET A 11 3.34 -8.99 8.17
C MET A 11 4.63 -8.48 8.81
N GLY A 12 4.93 -7.19 8.68
CA GLY A 12 6.10 -6.56 9.29
C GLY A 12 5.81 -5.11 9.69
N ILE A 13 6.85 -4.29 9.69
CA ILE A 13 6.75 -2.83 9.85
C ILE A 13 7.42 -2.09 8.70
N THR A 14 7.10 -0.82 8.53
CA THR A 14 7.73 0.05 7.53
C THR A 14 8.33 1.28 8.21
N VAL A 15 9.63 1.48 7.96
CA VAL A 15 10.42 2.59 8.54
C VAL A 15 10.89 3.53 7.44
N ASN A 16 10.92 4.83 7.71
CA ASN A 16 11.49 5.83 6.81
C ASN A 16 13.03 5.81 6.87
N ALA A 17 13.70 6.72 6.14
CA ALA A 17 15.16 6.83 6.15
C ALA A 17 15.77 7.23 7.52
N LEU A 18 14.95 7.63 8.50
CA LEU A 18 15.36 7.96 9.86
C LEU A 18 15.16 6.79 10.84
N GLY A 19 14.73 5.63 10.36
CA GLY A 19 14.41 4.46 11.19
C GLY A 19 13.03 4.53 11.87
N GLU A 20 12.20 5.54 11.58
CA GLU A 20 10.92 5.75 12.26
C GLU A 20 9.73 5.17 11.48
N ARG A 21 8.74 4.64 12.19
CA ARG A 21 7.43 4.29 11.61
C ARG A 21 6.56 5.54 11.35
N PHE A 22 5.78 5.51 10.27
CA PHE A 22 5.02 6.68 9.79
C PHE A 22 3.59 6.40 9.29
N TYR A 23 3.15 5.14 9.27
CA TYR A 23 1.74 4.78 9.03
C TYR A 23 1.39 3.43 9.66
N ASP A 24 0.09 3.16 9.82
CA ASP A 24 -0.41 1.89 10.32
C ASP A 24 -0.41 0.83 9.21
N GLU A 25 0.56 -0.08 9.26
CA GLU A 25 0.70 -1.19 8.32
C GLU A 25 -0.42 -2.24 8.49
N GLY A 26 -1.12 -2.24 9.63
CA GLY A 26 -2.19 -3.18 9.98
C GLY A 26 -3.59 -2.58 9.88
N GLU A 27 -3.78 -1.41 9.28
CA GLU A 27 -5.08 -0.72 9.28
C GLU A 27 -6.19 -1.54 8.60
N SER A 28 -5.84 -2.22 7.49
CA SER A 28 -6.75 -3.09 6.76
C SER A 28 -5.98 -4.04 5.84
N ASN A 29 -6.71 -4.90 5.13
CA ASN A 29 -6.13 -5.73 4.07
C ASN A 29 -5.45 -4.86 3.01
N HIS A 30 -4.31 -5.34 2.49
CA HIS A 30 -3.46 -4.60 1.54
C HIS A 30 -4.24 -4.00 0.35
N SER A 31 -5.28 -4.68 -0.14
CA SER A 31 -6.14 -4.25 -1.24
C SER A 31 -6.85 -2.92 -1.00
N TYR A 32 -7.01 -2.50 0.25
CA TYR A 32 -7.64 -1.23 0.62
C TYR A 32 -6.63 -0.14 1.04
N THR A 33 -5.37 -0.49 1.25
CA THR A 33 -4.38 0.39 1.87
C THR A 33 -3.19 0.70 0.97
N TYR A 34 -2.87 -0.17 0.00
CA TYR A 34 -1.64 -0.03 -0.79
C TYR A 34 -1.51 1.31 -1.56
N ALA A 35 -2.61 1.88 -2.04
CA ALA A 35 -2.55 3.13 -2.81
C ALA A 35 -2.21 4.34 -1.91
N LYS A 36 -2.70 4.35 -0.66
CA LYS A 36 -2.38 5.42 0.28
C LYS A 36 -1.01 5.25 0.94
N THR A 37 -0.52 4.02 1.14
CA THR A 37 0.82 3.78 1.68
C THR A 37 1.89 4.30 0.72
N GLY A 38 1.68 4.19 -0.61
CA GLY A 38 2.54 4.83 -1.61
C GLY A 38 2.67 6.34 -1.40
N ARG A 39 1.56 7.04 -1.16
CA ARG A 39 1.57 8.48 -0.82
C ARG A 39 2.33 8.76 0.47
N ALA A 40 2.14 7.94 1.50
CA ALA A 40 2.83 8.09 2.78
C ALA A 40 4.36 7.96 2.62
N VAL A 41 4.81 6.97 1.85
CA VAL A 41 6.23 6.73 1.52
C VAL A 41 6.81 7.91 0.75
N LEU A 42 6.08 8.43 -0.24
CA LEU A 42 6.54 9.58 -1.03
C LEU A 42 6.73 10.85 -0.18
N ALA A 43 5.98 10.99 0.91
CA ALA A 43 6.07 12.12 1.83
C ALA A 43 7.23 12.01 2.84
N GLN A 44 7.93 10.86 2.91
CA GLN A 44 9.08 10.67 3.79
C GLN A 44 10.36 11.28 3.19
N PRO A 45 11.40 11.55 4.01
CA PRO A 45 12.69 12.00 3.52
C PRO A 45 13.23 11.08 2.41
N GLY A 46 13.55 11.66 1.25
CA GLY A 46 14.02 10.91 0.08
C GLY A 46 12.93 10.16 -0.72
N GLY A 47 11.67 10.16 -0.27
CA GLY A 47 10.58 9.43 -0.92
C GLY A 47 10.78 7.91 -0.88
N THR A 48 11.54 7.42 0.10
CA THR A 48 11.90 6.00 0.27
C THR A 48 11.60 5.53 1.68
N ALA A 49 11.47 4.22 1.83
CA ALA A 49 11.29 3.54 3.10
C ALA A 49 11.84 2.11 3.00
N HIS A 50 11.95 1.42 4.14
CA HIS A 50 12.25 0.00 4.19
C HIS A 50 11.12 -0.75 4.89
N GLN A 51 10.71 -1.87 4.31
CA GLN A 51 9.82 -2.83 4.97
C GLN A 51 10.69 -3.88 5.66
N ILE A 52 10.51 -4.03 6.97
CA ILE A 52 11.32 -4.93 7.81
C ILE A 52 10.47 -6.09 8.28
N PHE A 53 11.01 -7.29 8.12
CA PHE A 53 10.37 -8.54 8.48
C PHE A 53 11.33 -9.45 9.23
N ASP A 54 10.76 -10.27 10.09
CA ASP A 54 11.41 -11.41 10.72
C ASP A 54 10.97 -12.72 10.04
N GLN A 55 11.47 -13.86 10.52
CA GLN A 55 11.13 -15.15 9.91
C GLN A 55 9.64 -15.51 10.05
N LYS A 56 8.98 -15.08 11.13
CA LYS A 56 7.53 -15.29 11.32
C LYS A 56 6.73 -14.60 10.21
N GLY A 57 7.08 -13.35 9.87
CA GLY A 57 6.46 -12.62 8.76
C GLY A 57 6.79 -13.19 7.39
N ILE A 58 8.07 -13.52 7.14
CA ILE A 58 8.56 -14.07 5.86
C ILE A 58 7.87 -15.39 5.50
N ASN A 59 7.65 -16.26 6.49
CA ASN A 59 6.96 -17.54 6.30
C ASN A 59 5.49 -17.40 5.87
N LEU A 60 4.93 -16.20 5.96
CA LEU A 60 3.55 -15.88 5.56
C LEU A 60 3.46 -15.15 4.21
N PHE A 61 4.58 -14.92 3.53
CA PHE A 61 4.60 -14.25 2.23
C PHE A 61 3.79 -15.04 1.19
N ARG A 62 2.94 -14.34 0.44
CA ARG A 62 1.99 -14.98 -0.50
C ARG A 62 2.69 -15.75 -1.62
N LEU A 63 3.88 -15.28 -2.01
CA LEU A 63 4.69 -15.90 -3.06
C LEU A 63 5.74 -16.88 -2.51
N GLY A 64 5.91 -16.96 -1.18
CA GLY A 64 6.90 -17.84 -0.55
C GLY A 64 8.28 -17.75 -1.21
N ARG A 65 8.73 -18.87 -1.80
CA ARG A 65 10.04 -18.98 -2.47
C ARG A 65 10.14 -18.27 -3.84
N ASP A 66 9.02 -17.84 -4.42
CA ASP A 66 9.00 -17.07 -5.65
C ASP A 66 9.17 -15.55 -5.41
N TYR A 67 9.42 -15.16 -4.16
CA TYR A 67 9.71 -13.78 -3.79
C TYR A 67 11.15 -13.41 -4.18
N THR A 68 11.31 -12.71 -5.31
CA THR A 68 12.63 -12.41 -5.90
C THR A 68 13.08 -10.96 -5.73
N ASP A 69 12.41 -10.17 -4.89
CA ASP A 69 12.81 -8.78 -4.64
C ASP A 69 14.17 -8.73 -3.94
N THR A 70 14.95 -7.68 -4.23
CA THR A 70 16.21 -7.42 -3.54
C THR A 70 15.96 -7.06 -2.10
N PHE A 71 16.69 -7.70 -1.18
CA PHE A 71 16.68 -7.38 0.25
C PHE A 71 18.09 -7.43 0.82
N GLU A 72 18.27 -6.73 1.92
CA GLU A 72 19.37 -6.97 2.85
C GLU A 72 18.89 -7.89 3.96
N GLU A 73 19.77 -8.77 4.44
CA GLU A 73 19.48 -9.73 5.51
C GLU A 73 20.59 -9.69 6.58
N ALA A 74 20.23 -9.73 7.86
CA ALA A 74 21.19 -9.81 8.96
C ALA A 74 20.60 -10.49 10.19
N GLU A 75 21.47 -11.05 11.04
CA GLU A 75 21.08 -11.73 12.29
C GLU A 75 20.57 -10.79 13.39
N SER A 76 20.86 -9.49 13.28
CA SER A 76 20.41 -8.49 14.25
C SER A 76 19.93 -7.22 13.57
N ILE A 77 19.02 -6.49 14.22
CA ILE A 77 18.49 -5.21 13.72
C ILE A 77 19.61 -4.17 13.55
N ALA A 78 20.58 -4.12 14.46
CA ALA A 78 21.71 -3.20 14.35
C ALA A 78 22.56 -3.48 13.10
N ALA A 79 22.89 -4.75 12.83
CA ALA A 79 23.62 -5.14 11.63
C ALA A 79 22.78 -4.94 10.36
N LEU A 80 21.46 -5.12 10.43
CA LEU A 80 20.56 -4.82 9.32
C LEU A 80 20.55 -3.33 9.00
N ALA A 81 20.50 -2.48 10.02
CA ALA A 81 20.52 -1.02 9.89
C ALA A 81 21.76 -0.55 9.11
N GLU A 82 22.94 -1.05 9.47
CA GLU A 82 24.18 -0.73 8.76
C GLU A 82 24.13 -1.13 7.28
N LYS A 83 23.59 -2.32 6.97
CA LYS A 83 23.45 -2.80 5.58
C LYS A 83 22.53 -1.94 4.73
N ILE A 84 21.45 -1.43 5.31
CA ILE A 84 20.50 -0.55 4.60
C ILE A 84 20.87 0.94 4.69
N GLY A 85 22.02 1.28 5.26
CA GLY A 85 22.51 2.65 5.39
C GLY A 85 21.75 3.50 6.40
N HIS A 86 21.16 2.89 7.43
CA HIS A 86 20.49 3.56 8.55
C HIS A 86 21.44 3.72 9.73
N ASP A 87 21.13 4.68 10.59
CA ASP A 87 21.70 4.71 11.95
C ASP A 87 21.12 3.54 12.76
N PRO A 88 21.95 2.66 13.35
CA PRO A 88 21.48 1.54 14.15
C PRO A 88 20.64 1.94 15.37
N GLU A 89 20.97 3.04 16.04
CA GLU A 89 20.35 3.39 17.33
C GLU A 89 18.85 3.72 17.19
N PRO A 90 18.42 4.61 16.27
CA PRO A 90 16.99 4.89 16.06
C PRO A 90 16.18 3.69 15.58
N LEU A 91 16.77 2.84 14.72
CA LEU A 91 16.06 1.69 14.18
C LEU A 91 15.84 0.61 15.25
N VAL A 92 16.87 0.31 16.04
CA VAL A 92 16.77 -0.62 17.16
C VAL A 92 15.74 -0.12 18.17
N ALA A 93 15.79 1.16 18.55
CA ALA A 93 14.81 1.75 19.45
C ALA A 93 13.37 1.63 18.93
N THR A 94 13.15 1.84 17.63
CA THR A 94 11.83 1.70 17.00
C THR A 94 11.31 0.26 17.04
N ILE A 95 12.18 -0.73 16.80
CA ILE A 95 11.81 -2.15 16.88
C ILE A 95 11.51 -2.55 18.32
N ASP A 96 12.35 -2.14 19.28
CA ASP A 96 12.17 -2.45 20.69
C ASP A 96 10.87 -1.84 21.24
N GLU A 97 10.58 -0.57 20.91
CA GLU A 97 9.34 0.10 21.30
C GLU A 97 8.11 -0.59 20.68
N PHE A 98 8.20 -0.98 19.41
CA PHE A 98 7.13 -1.72 18.75
C PHE A 98 6.88 -3.07 19.42
N ASN A 99 7.93 -3.86 19.66
CA ASN A 99 7.86 -5.17 20.28
C ASN A 99 7.26 -5.11 21.69
N ALA A 100 7.68 -4.14 22.50
CA ALA A 100 7.16 -3.91 23.84
C ALA A 100 5.68 -3.47 23.85
N SER A 101 5.19 -2.92 22.74
CA SER A 101 3.83 -2.39 22.63
C SER A 101 2.82 -3.41 22.06
N CYS A 102 3.27 -4.58 21.60
CA CYS A 102 2.43 -5.63 21.05
C CYS A 102 1.49 -6.24 22.11
N SER A 103 0.21 -6.36 21.79
CA SER A 103 -0.77 -7.02 22.67
C SER A 103 -0.68 -8.55 22.66
N ASP A 104 -1.22 -9.19 23.69
CA ASP A 104 -1.31 -10.67 23.81
C ASP A 104 -2.45 -11.31 22.98
N VAL A 105 -3.19 -10.51 22.21
CA VAL A 105 -4.27 -11.03 21.35
C VAL A 105 -3.69 -12.10 20.40
N PRO A 106 -4.38 -13.25 20.21
CA PRO A 106 -3.90 -14.29 19.30
C PRO A 106 -3.76 -13.79 17.87
N PHE A 107 -2.63 -14.11 17.25
CA PHE A 107 -2.35 -13.78 15.86
C PHE A 107 -3.20 -14.65 14.91
N ASP A 108 -3.90 -14.01 13.97
CA ASP A 108 -4.65 -14.70 12.92
C ASP A 108 -4.51 -13.94 11.58
N PRO A 109 -3.66 -14.43 10.65
CA PRO A 109 -3.41 -13.73 9.40
C PRO A 109 -4.59 -13.81 8.41
N SER A 110 -5.63 -14.61 8.71
CA SER A 110 -6.78 -14.79 7.83
C SER A 110 -7.85 -13.70 7.96
N LYS A 111 -7.76 -12.86 8.99
CA LYS A 111 -8.74 -11.80 9.29
C LYS A 111 -8.08 -10.58 9.93
N LEU A 112 -8.84 -9.51 10.08
CA LEU A 112 -8.47 -8.40 10.96
C LEU A 112 -8.56 -8.91 12.40
N ASP A 113 -7.43 -9.31 12.97
CA ASP A 113 -7.35 -10.05 14.22
C ASP A 113 -7.44 -9.17 15.47
N GLY A 114 -7.32 -7.84 15.32
CA GLY A 114 -7.28 -6.90 16.43
C GLY A 114 -6.04 -7.03 17.31
N LYS A 115 -5.03 -7.81 16.89
CA LYS A 115 -3.72 -7.86 17.56
C LYS A 115 -3.00 -6.55 17.26
N ALA A 116 -3.26 -5.56 18.11
CA ALA A 116 -2.79 -4.20 17.93
C ALA A 116 -1.58 -3.88 18.83
N THR A 117 -0.86 -2.82 18.48
CA THR A 117 0.01 -2.12 19.43
C THR A 117 -0.72 -0.97 20.13
N SER A 118 -0.21 -0.52 21.28
CA SER A 118 -0.76 0.63 22.01
C SER A 118 0.35 1.53 22.57
N GLY A 119 0.08 2.83 22.67
CA GLY A 119 1.03 3.79 23.26
C GLY A 119 2.10 4.35 22.31
N LEU A 120 2.14 3.89 21.05
CA LEU A 120 3.09 4.39 20.05
C LEU A 120 2.59 5.67 19.37
N LYS A 121 3.52 6.45 18.81
CA LYS A 121 3.21 7.55 17.86
C LYS A 121 2.31 7.08 16.71
N VAL A 122 2.56 5.85 16.25
CA VAL A 122 1.75 5.16 15.24
C VAL A 122 1.44 3.76 15.77
N ASN A 123 0.20 3.52 16.21
CA ASN A 123 -0.22 2.17 16.57
C ASN A 123 -0.45 1.35 15.30
N LYS A 124 -0.17 0.04 15.37
CA LYS A 124 -0.53 -0.93 14.34
C LYS A 124 -1.84 -1.57 14.75
N SER A 125 -2.88 -1.53 13.92
CA SER A 125 -4.23 -1.93 14.33
C SER A 125 -4.48 -3.44 14.33
N ASN A 126 -3.76 -4.20 13.51
CA ASN A 126 -3.89 -5.66 13.38
C ASN A 126 -2.52 -6.28 13.08
N TRP A 127 -2.37 -7.58 13.34
CA TRP A 127 -1.16 -8.35 13.03
C TRP A 127 0.12 -7.80 13.65
N ALA A 128 0.03 -7.12 14.80
CA ALA A 128 1.18 -6.63 15.55
C ALA A 128 1.90 -7.77 16.27
N ASN A 129 2.67 -8.55 15.51
CA ASN A 129 3.55 -9.57 16.06
C ASN A 129 4.93 -8.97 16.32
N PRO A 130 5.59 -9.26 17.47
CA PRO A 130 6.95 -8.80 17.71
C PRO A 130 7.90 -9.24 16.60
N ILE A 131 8.84 -8.37 16.24
CA ILE A 131 9.93 -8.62 15.29
C ILE A 131 11.16 -9.03 16.11
N ASP A 132 11.27 -10.32 16.41
CA ASP A 132 12.27 -10.88 17.33
C ASP A 132 12.90 -12.21 16.84
N ASP A 133 12.49 -12.71 15.68
CA ASP A 133 12.93 -14.00 15.13
C ASP A 133 13.81 -13.83 13.89
N GLY A 134 15.12 -13.71 14.11
CA GLY A 134 16.12 -13.53 13.05
C GLY A 134 16.33 -14.78 12.16
N PRO A 135 17.01 -14.65 11.00
CA PRO A 135 17.56 -13.40 10.46
C PRO A 135 16.46 -12.45 9.96
N PHE A 136 16.72 -11.16 10.07
CA PHE A 136 15.79 -10.10 9.67
C PHE A 136 16.05 -9.67 8.24
N ARG A 137 14.99 -9.35 7.48
CA ARG A 137 15.08 -8.83 6.12
C ARG A 137 14.54 -7.42 6.00
N ALA A 138 15.24 -6.58 5.26
CA ALA A 138 14.78 -5.25 4.87
C ALA A 138 14.65 -5.14 3.36
N TYR A 139 13.45 -4.76 2.90
CA TYR A 139 13.13 -4.53 1.51
C TYR A 139 13.02 -3.03 1.23
N PRO A 140 13.86 -2.45 0.34
CA PRO A 140 13.76 -1.05 -0.02
C PRO A 140 12.50 -0.81 -0.86
N ILE A 141 11.76 0.25 -0.53
CA ILE A 141 10.55 0.65 -1.25
C ILE A 141 10.55 2.15 -1.57
N THR A 142 9.87 2.49 -2.66
CA THR A 142 9.51 3.86 -3.04
C THR A 142 8.13 3.86 -3.68
N CYS A 143 7.52 5.04 -3.81
CA CYS A 143 6.23 5.18 -4.46
C CYS A 143 6.35 4.99 -5.98
N GLY A 144 5.61 4.02 -6.52
CA GLY A 144 5.37 3.91 -7.96
C GLY A 144 4.05 4.58 -8.33
N VAL A 145 4.06 5.46 -9.34
CA VAL A 145 2.82 6.04 -9.88
C VAL A 145 2.22 5.06 -10.90
N THR A 146 1.03 4.54 -10.59
CA THR A 146 0.34 3.59 -11.50
C THR A 146 -0.61 4.30 -12.47
N PHE A 147 -1.47 5.21 -11.98
CA PHE A 147 -2.41 6.00 -12.78
C PHE A 147 -2.93 7.20 -11.98
N SER A 148 -3.56 8.17 -12.65
CA SER A 148 -4.17 9.34 -12.01
C SER A 148 -5.60 9.06 -11.56
N PHE A 149 -5.95 9.51 -10.36
CA PHE A 149 -7.30 9.37 -9.79
C PHE A 149 -8.32 10.33 -10.42
N GLY A 150 -7.86 11.54 -10.73
CA GLY A 150 -8.64 12.57 -11.43
C GLY A 150 -8.65 12.35 -12.94
N GLY A 151 -9.45 13.16 -13.63
CA GLY A 151 -9.61 13.10 -15.07
C GLY A 151 -10.78 13.93 -15.53
N ILE A 152 -11.22 13.68 -16.76
CA ILE A 152 -12.40 14.31 -17.37
C ILE A 152 -13.64 13.97 -16.54
N ARG A 153 -14.46 15.00 -16.26
CA ARG A 153 -15.73 14.82 -15.56
C ARG A 153 -16.77 14.26 -16.53
N ILE A 154 -17.42 13.18 -16.11
CA ILE A 154 -18.52 12.55 -16.84
C ILE A 154 -19.77 12.44 -15.96
N ASN A 155 -20.94 12.34 -16.58
CA ASN A 155 -22.15 11.89 -15.88
C ASN A 155 -22.29 10.35 -15.93
N THR A 156 -23.38 9.82 -15.39
CA THR A 156 -23.66 8.37 -15.33
C THR A 156 -23.89 7.71 -16.70
N ARG A 157 -24.03 8.51 -17.77
CA ARG A 157 -24.14 8.05 -19.16
C ARG A 157 -22.80 8.11 -19.91
N SER A 158 -21.71 8.36 -19.21
CA SER A 158 -20.37 8.57 -19.76
C SER A 158 -20.26 9.79 -20.70
N GLU A 159 -21.18 10.76 -20.63
CA GLU A 159 -21.11 12.00 -21.38
C GLU A 159 -20.14 12.96 -20.68
N VAL A 160 -19.23 13.56 -21.44
CA VAL A 160 -18.29 14.56 -20.91
C VAL A 160 -19.03 15.84 -20.54
N LEU A 161 -18.73 16.39 -19.37
CA LEU A 161 -19.32 17.64 -18.89
C LEU A 161 -18.40 18.83 -19.19
N ASP A 162 -18.99 19.94 -19.59
CA ASP A 162 -18.31 21.23 -19.67
C ASP A 162 -18.10 21.88 -18.29
N ILE A 163 -17.51 23.08 -18.26
CA ILE A 163 -17.25 23.83 -17.01
C ILE A 163 -18.52 24.33 -16.31
N THR A 164 -19.69 24.16 -16.92
CA THR A 164 -21.02 24.50 -16.36
C THR A 164 -21.84 23.26 -16.00
N ASP A 165 -21.19 22.09 -15.95
CA ASP A 165 -21.80 20.78 -15.67
C ASP A 165 -22.82 20.32 -16.72
N LYS A 166 -22.75 20.86 -17.94
CA LYS A 166 -23.62 20.45 -19.04
C LYS A 166 -22.95 19.40 -19.94
N PRO A 167 -23.67 18.36 -20.37
CA PRO A 167 -23.16 17.39 -21.32
C PRO A 167 -22.75 18.03 -22.65
N ILE A 168 -21.54 17.75 -23.11
CA ILE A 168 -21.06 18.11 -24.44
C ILE A 168 -21.60 17.07 -25.42
N LYS A 169 -22.52 17.48 -26.30
CA LYS A 169 -23.20 16.58 -27.23
C LYS A 169 -22.18 15.85 -28.12
N GLY A 170 -22.25 14.52 -28.14
CA GLY A 170 -21.39 13.66 -28.96
C GLY A 170 -20.03 13.34 -28.36
N LEU A 171 -19.69 13.88 -27.19
CA LEU A 171 -18.43 13.61 -26.53
C LEU A 171 -18.62 12.69 -25.32
N TYR A 172 -18.01 11.50 -25.40
CA TYR A 172 -18.05 10.48 -24.35
C TYR A 172 -16.63 10.14 -23.90
N ALA A 173 -16.46 9.77 -22.63
CA ALA A 173 -15.18 9.33 -22.09
C ALA A 173 -15.34 8.12 -21.16
N SER A 174 -14.33 7.27 -21.14
CA SER A 174 -14.23 6.12 -20.23
C SER A 174 -12.77 5.72 -20.06
N GLY A 175 -12.47 4.91 -19.05
CA GLY A 175 -11.10 4.46 -18.79
C GLY A 175 -10.37 5.28 -17.74
N ASP A 176 -9.04 5.25 -17.74
CA ASP A 176 -8.19 6.03 -16.82
C ASP A 176 -8.23 7.54 -17.09
N VAL A 177 -8.78 7.97 -18.23
CA VAL A 177 -8.95 9.39 -18.56
C VAL A 177 -10.07 10.06 -17.75
N VAL A 178 -10.98 9.29 -17.13
CA VAL A 178 -12.09 9.83 -16.35
C VAL A 178 -11.78 9.83 -14.86
N GLY A 179 -12.17 10.93 -14.19
CA GLY A 179 -12.03 11.04 -12.75
C GLY A 179 -13.07 10.21 -12.01
N LEU A 180 -12.64 9.40 -11.04
CA LEU A 180 -13.54 8.62 -10.17
C LEU A 180 -13.03 8.52 -8.74
N PHE A 181 -11.72 8.40 -8.56
CA PHE A 181 -11.09 8.28 -7.26
C PHE A 181 -10.58 9.65 -6.80
N PHE A 182 -10.40 9.83 -5.49
CA PHE A 182 -9.91 11.12 -4.93
C PHE A 182 -8.82 10.89 -3.89
N HIS A 183 -9.11 10.09 -2.86
CA HIS A 183 -8.18 9.87 -1.75
C HIS A 183 -7.51 8.51 -1.77
N ASN A 184 -8.23 7.48 -2.21
CA ASN A 184 -7.81 6.10 -2.21
C ASN A 184 -8.44 5.33 -3.37
N TYR A 185 -7.88 4.16 -3.66
CA TYR A 185 -8.29 3.28 -4.72
C TYR A 185 -8.25 1.83 -4.23
N PRO A 186 -9.41 1.17 -4.04
CA PRO A 186 -9.43 -0.25 -3.75
C PRO A 186 -8.93 -1.05 -4.96
N SER A 187 -8.12 -2.07 -4.68
CA SER A 187 -7.50 -2.91 -5.72
C SER A 187 -8.54 -3.43 -6.71
N CYS A 188 -8.13 -3.49 -7.97
CA CYS A 188 -8.93 -3.94 -9.12
C CYS A 188 -10.17 -3.11 -9.49
N THR A 189 -10.56 -2.06 -8.74
CA THR A 189 -11.77 -1.27 -9.06
C THR A 189 -11.64 -0.41 -10.32
N GLY A 190 -10.43 -0.22 -10.84
CA GLY A 190 -10.12 0.56 -12.04
C GLY A 190 -10.47 -0.25 -13.28
N GLN A 191 -10.25 -1.55 -13.25
CA GLN A 191 -10.72 -2.48 -14.27
C GLN A 191 -12.25 -2.53 -14.29
N THR A 192 -12.89 -2.56 -13.11
CA THR A 192 -14.36 -2.51 -13.01
C THR A 192 -14.91 -1.20 -13.58
N ARG A 193 -14.33 -0.05 -13.22
CA ARG A 193 -14.67 1.26 -13.81
C ARG A 193 -14.57 1.20 -15.33
N ASN A 194 -13.45 0.71 -15.86
CA ASN A 194 -13.23 0.65 -17.30
C ASN A 194 -14.31 -0.21 -17.97
N ALA A 195 -14.58 -1.42 -17.47
CA ALA A 195 -15.61 -2.29 -18.04
C ALA A 195 -17.02 -1.66 -18.05
N VAL A 196 -17.41 -1.01 -16.94
CA VAL A 196 -18.75 -0.41 -16.81
C VAL A 196 -18.90 0.84 -17.68
N PHE A 197 -18.01 1.82 -17.51
CA PHE A 197 -18.14 3.11 -18.19
C PHE A 197 -17.83 3.01 -19.68
N SER A 198 -16.96 2.10 -20.13
CA SER A 198 -16.72 1.88 -21.56
C SER A 198 -17.92 1.24 -22.24
N ARG A 199 -18.62 0.30 -21.57
CA ARG A 199 -19.87 -0.26 -22.09
C ARG A 199 -20.96 0.81 -22.21
N GLU A 200 -21.12 1.67 -21.20
CA GLU A 200 -22.11 2.74 -21.25
C GLU A 200 -21.75 3.84 -22.25
N ALA A 201 -20.47 4.21 -22.38
CA ALA A 201 -20.01 5.14 -23.41
C ALA A 201 -20.32 4.61 -24.82
N GLY A 202 -19.99 3.34 -25.09
CA GLY A 202 -20.24 2.72 -26.40
C GLY A 202 -21.73 2.65 -26.76
N LYS A 203 -22.58 2.25 -25.81
CA LYS A 203 -24.04 2.21 -26.02
C LYS A 203 -24.63 3.58 -26.30
N ASN A 204 -24.30 4.59 -25.48
CA ASN A 204 -24.89 5.92 -25.63
C ASN A 204 -24.38 6.63 -26.89
N ALA A 205 -23.10 6.46 -27.24
CA ALA A 205 -22.56 6.95 -28.50
C ALA A 205 -23.27 6.33 -29.72
N ALA A 206 -23.51 5.02 -29.70
CA ALA A 206 -24.24 4.33 -30.77
C ALA A 206 -25.69 4.82 -30.90
N GLN A 207 -26.40 5.03 -29.78
CA GLN A 207 -27.77 5.55 -29.80
C GLN A 207 -27.87 6.96 -30.37
N LEU A 208 -26.87 7.82 -30.14
CA LEU A 208 -26.82 9.18 -30.70
C LEU A 208 -26.57 9.20 -32.22
N SER A 209 -26.01 8.11 -32.77
CA SER A 209 -25.62 8.00 -34.16
C SER A 209 -26.76 7.53 -35.09
N ASN A 210 -27.86 7.06 -34.49
CA ASN A 210 -29.11 6.67 -35.16
C ASN A 210 -30.14 7.80 -35.03
#